data_AF-A0A2G8LE77-F1
#
_entry.id   AF-A0A2G8LE77-F1
#
_cell.length_a   1.000
_cell.length_b   1.000
_cell.length_c   1.000
_cell.angle_alpha   90.00
_cell.angle_beta   90.00
_cell.angle_gamma   90.00
#
_symmetry.space_group_name_H-M   'P 1'
#
loop_
_entity.id
_entity.type
_entity.pdbx_description
1 polymer ?
#
loop_
_entity_poly.entity_id
_entity_poly.type
_entity_poly.pdbx_seq_one_letter_code
_entity_poly.pdbx_strand_id
1 'polypeptide(L)'
;MFLISILFLCHSSSTGHLDVLPFSSLQSFINWKLASSTSYAAHGASDMINGLDSVDGCFSWDRPDVAAVSKEIVKRCKREAKRNKKNANVKAVQISMMRRGFSTRLAISGDQSDGLRHRPSLVIISVHPDQEKFANELQLMFEKEDLHVWTTLELNTMNGHDASDDTDILDSEQDIIGTSSQYNRELTFQQKVEDAGVIVFVLSKAFAESGTCKQQVYYCEQRKLVVPLKYEAFEMPGWMSLLIGTNTFEDVQRANYQSTLLNRVTRAVKSDTVEDTSEYAKEAQIGACVQFVCQKLPSAGCVYIAGGTKFFYEKSEEICKAIGHSLADLSNVAVVTGGFFGVGETISYSFYETRKSKRLEPNVWHILPVRDEQDRSAQTRQNSDKTFPQVPFGQTIYCGESVRQRETIVSRVFDICILVEGGPGAAHEAEEFTWSDHTVVPIKCTGGAAGGKFKVPEKIFEVPPGVDPSDWTCLGDKETSPREIGKAVRNITASLLKGAASQVTCQTSFYKRPSIARTRSLSTS
;
A
#
# COMPACT_ATOMS: atom_id res chain seq x y z
N MET A 1 -27.43 -0.44 5.14
CA MET A 1 -28.22 0.25 4.10
C MET A 1 -28.65 1.67 4.48
N PHE A 2 -29.24 1.90 5.67
CA PHE A 2 -29.77 3.24 6.05
C PHE A 2 -28.72 4.38 6.08
N LEU A 3 -27.49 4.11 6.55
CA LEU A 3 -26.38 5.10 6.56
C LEU A 3 -25.89 5.46 5.15
N ILE A 4 -25.92 4.49 4.22
CA ILE A 4 -25.60 4.70 2.80
C ILE A 4 -26.70 5.54 2.14
N SER A 5 -27.97 5.33 2.51
CA SER A 5 -29.09 6.16 2.06
C SER A 5 -29.04 7.59 2.61
N ILE A 6 -28.56 7.81 3.84
CA ILE A 6 -28.34 9.16 4.41
C ILE A 6 -27.18 9.88 3.69
N LEU A 7 -26.10 9.17 3.38
CA LEU A 7 -25.00 9.70 2.57
C LEU A 7 -25.47 10.07 1.15
N PHE A 8 -26.36 9.27 0.55
CA PHE A 8 -26.97 9.56 -0.76
C PHE A 8 -27.96 10.73 -0.75
N LEU A 9 -28.75 10.90 0.32
CA LEU A 9 -29.72 12.00 0.46
C LEU A 9 -29.05 13.36 0.75
N CYS A 10 -27.92 13.37 1.47
CA CYS A 10 -27.07 14.56 1.59
C CYS A 10 -26.41 14.96 0.27
N HIS A 11 -26.26 14.02 -0.68
CA HIS A 11 -25.69 14.28 -2.01
C HIS A 11 -26.69 14.92 -2.98
N SER A 12 -28.00 14.74 -2.75
CA SER A 12 -29.06 15.12 -3.71
C SER A 12 -29.78 16.43 -3.39
N SER A 13 -29.45 17.12 -2.29
CA SER A 13 -30.18 18.33 -1.84
C SER A 13 -29.34 19.62 -1.67
N SER A 14 -28.07 19.65 -2.09
CA SER A 14 -27.33 20.92 -2.17
C SER A 14 -26.28 20.93 -3.28
N THR A 15 -26.37 21.88 -4.21
CA THR A 15 -25.41 22.16 -5.29
C THR A 15 -24.11 22.81 -4.79
N GLY A 16 -23.55 22.34 -3.66
CA GLY A 16 -22.31 22.85 -3.09
C GLY A 16 -21.61 21.78 -2.26
N HIS A 17 -20.32 21.56 -2.56
CA HIS A 17 -19.48 20.52 -1.98
C HIS A 17 -19.46 20.56 -0.44
N LEU A 18 -19.72 19.39 0.17
CA LEU A 18 -19.26 19.03 1.51
C LEU A 18 -18.00 18.18 1.35
N ASP A 19 -16.94 18.54 2.07
CA ASP A 19 -15.71 17.74 2.15
C ASP A 19 -16.03 16.34 2.70
N VAL A 20 -15.53 15.32 2.02
CA VAL A 20 -15.69 13.92 2.42
C VAL A 20 -14.83 13.69 3.66
N LEU A 21 -15.45 13.47 4.81
CA LEU A 21 -14.73 13.01 6.01
C LEU A 21 -14.23 11.57 5.76
N PRO A 22 -12.94 11.26 6.02
CA PRO A 22 -12.43 9.91 5.92
C PRO A 22 -13.15 9.00 6.94
N PHE A 23 -13.57 7.81 6.50
CA PHE A 23 -14.38 6.86 7.27
C PHE A 23 -13.76 6.48 8.63
N SER A 24 -12.42 6.49 8.73
CA SER A 24 -11.66 6.27 9.95
C SER A 24 -11.92 7.31 11.04
N SER A 25 -12.24 8.56 10.67
CA SER A 25 -12.59 9.63 11.63
C SER A 25 -13.99 9.49 12.23
N LEU A 26 -14.86 8.67 11.63
CA LEU A 26 -16.19 8.34 12.13
C LEU A 26 -16.14 7.16 13.12
N GLN A 27 -15.19 6.23 12.98
CA GLN A 27 -15.10 5.03 13.82
C GLN A 27 -14.86 5.33 15.31
N SER A 28 -14.15 6.40 15.64
CA SER A 28 -13.84 6.80 17.03
C SER A 28 -15.05 7.32 17.81
N PHE A 29 -16.20 7.52 17.15
CA PHE A 29 -17.44 7.99 17.79
C PHE A 29 -18.52 6.91 17.87
N ILE A 30 -18.23 5.69 17.42
CA ILE A 30 -19.17 4.58 17.41
C ILE A 30 -19.06 3.85 18.74
N ASN A 31 -20.08 3.99 19.58
CA ASN A 31 -20.19 3.23 20.82
C ASN A 31 -20.74 1.85 20.48
N TRP A 32 -19.85 0.90 20.17
CA TRP A 32 -20.23 -0.47 19.84
C TRP A 32 -20.80 -1.16 21.08
N LYS A 33 -22.12 -1.30 21.14
CA LYS A 33 -22.76 -2.17 22.13
C LYS A 33 -22.93 -3.57 21.55
N LEU A 34 -22.51 -4.58 22.30
CA LEU A 34 -22.96 -5.95 22.08
C LEU A 34 -24.47 -5.98 22.26
N ALA A 35 -25.19 -6.64 21.34
CA ALA A 35 -26.63 -6.83 21.51
C ALA A 35 -26.87 -7.57 22.84
N SER A 36 -27.47 -6.91 23.82
CA SER A 36 -27.87 -7.58 25.06
C SER A 36 -28.99 -8.56 24.73
N SER A 37 -28.79 -9.83 25.08
CA SER A 37 -29.68 -10.97 24.85
C SER A 37 -30.97 -10.95 25.68
N THR A 38 -31.65 -9.80 25.75
CA THR A 38 -32.78 -9.58 26.66
C THR A 38 -33.91 -8.81 25.99
N SER A 39 -34.59 -9.40 25.01
CA SER A 39 -36.03 -9.16 24.76
C SER A 39 -36.63 -10.08 23.68
N TYR A 40 -36.58 -11.39 23.89
CA TYR A 40 -37.50 -12.32 23.21
C TYR A 40 -38.07 -13.31 24.23
N ALA A 41 -38.87 -12.79 25.16
CA ALA A 41 -39.68 -13.60 26.06
C ALA A 41 -41.06 -12.98 26.19
N ALA A 42 -41.90 -13.19 25.18
CA ALA A 42 -43.37 -13.28 25.31
C ALA A 42 -43.98 -13.55 23.93
N HIS A 43 -44.10 -14.83 23.55
CA HIS A 43 -45.29 -15.45 22.99
C HIS A 43 -44.94 -16.90 22.63
N GLY A 44 -45.54 -17.84 23.36
CA GLY A 44 -45.30 -19.27 23.20
C GLY A 44 -46.01 -19.85 21.98
N ALA A 45 -45.39 -20.86 21.37
CA ALA A 45 -45.95 -22.21 21.19
C ALA A 45 -44.95 -23.08 20.40
N SER A 46 -44.51 -24.16 21.04
CA SER A 46 -44.16 -25.50 20.54
C SER A 46 -43.85 -25.68 19.04
N ASP A 47 -42.62 -26.08 18.71
CA ASP A 47 -42.30 -27.48 18.37
C ASP A 47 -40.82 -27.69 18.00
N MET A 48 -40.36 -28.90 18.27
CA MET A 48 -38.99 -29.41 18.21
C MET A 48 -38.29 -29.22 16.85
N ILE A 49 -36.99 -28.87 16.88
CA ILE A 49 -35.90 -29.47 16.09
C ILE A 49 -34.55 -29.14 16.77
N ASN A 50 -33.71 -30.16 16.91
CA ASN A 50 -32.37 -30.13 17.51
C ASN A 50 -31.31 -29.49 16.60
N GLY A 51 -30.40 -28.74 17.23
CA GLY A 51 -28.96 -28.72 16.91
C GLY A 51 -28.50 -27.81 15.76
N LEU A 52 -28.26 -26.53 16.06
CA LEU A 52 -27.33 -25.66 15.33
C LEU A 52 -26.88 -24.54 16.26
N ASP A 53 -25.58 -24.49 16.54
CA ASP A 53 -24.94 -23.49 17.39
C ASP A 53 -25.16 -22.06 16.86
N SER A 54 -25.51 -21.16 17.77
CA SER A 54 -25.81 -19.76 17.54
C SER A 54 -24.59 -18.98 17.03
N VAL A 55 -24.69 -18.43 15.83
CA VAL A 55 -23.75 -17.42 15.33
C VAL A 55 -24.12 -16.08 15.97
N ASP A 56 -23.51 -15.76 17.10
CA ASP A 56 -23.65 -14.45 17.75
C ASP A 56 -22.63 -13.45 17.18
N GLY A 57 -23.12 -12.30 16.71
CA GLY A 57 -22.28 -11.22 16.19
C GLY A 57 -22.97 -10.22 15.25
N CYS A 58 -24.30 -10.19 15.17
CA CYS A 58 -24.99 -9.15 14.41
C CYS A 58 -25.05 -7.86 15.23
N PHE A 59 -24.17 -6.91 14.93
CA PHE A 59 -24.27 -5.55 15.46
C PHE A 59 -25.48 -4.84 14.83
N SER A 60 -26.52 -4.61 15.61
CA SER A 60 -27.67 -3.81 15.20
C SER A 60 -27.57 -2.41 15.80
N TRP A 61 -27.91 -1.38 15.02
CA TRP A 61 -28.04 -0.02 15.53
C TRP A 61 -29.45 0.17 16.03
N ASP A 62 -29.61 0.66 17.25
CA ASP A 62 -30.90 1.14 17.70
C ASP A 62 -31.22 2.51 17.04
N ARG A 63 -32.51 2.79 16.85
CA ARG A 63 -32.96 4.06 16.26
C ARG A 63 -32.43 5.30 17.00
N PRO A 64 -32.32 5.32 18.33
CA PRO A 64 -31.75 6.44 19.08
C PRO A 64 -30.29 6.74 18.70
N ASP A 65 -29.43 5.72 18.57
CA ASP A 65 -28.02 5.91 18.24
C ASP A 65 -27.84 6.44 16.81
N VAL A 66 -28.62 5.91 15.84
CA VAL A 66 -28.66 6.44 14.47
C VAL A 66 -29.03 7.93 14.48
N ALA A 67 -30.05 8.31 15.27
CA ALA A 67 -30.52 9.68 15.36
C ALA A 67 -29.48 10.60 16.03
N ALA A 68 -28.77 10.12 17.06
CA ALA A 68 -27.73 10.86 17.76
C ALA A 68 -26.52 11.15 16.84
N VAL A 69 -26.00 10.12 16.17
CA VAL A 69 -24.89 10.25 15.21
C VAL A 69 -25.27 11.18 14.06
N SER A 70 -26.48 11.02 13.52
CA SER A 70 -26.98 11.88 12.44
C SER A 70 -27.06 13.36 12.87
N LYS A 71 -27.52 13.64 14.09
CA LYS A 71 -27.55 15.02 14.64
C LYS A 71 -26.15 15.61 14.77
N GLU A 72 -25.16 14.83 15.20
CA GLU A 72 -23.79 15.31 15.37
C GLU A 72 -23.09 15.58 14.03
N ILE A 73 -23.29 14.71 13.03
CA ILE A 73 -22.84 14.94 11.65
C ILE A 73 -23.40 16.26 11.13
N VAL A 74 -24.72 16.48 11.26
CA VAL A 74 -25.38 17.74 10.84
C VAL A 74 -24.80 18.96 11.57
N LYS A 75 -24.56 18.88 12.87
CA LYS A 75 -23.92 19.97 13.63
C LYS A 75 -22.53 20.28 13.10
N ARG A 76 -21.74 19.26 12.75
CA ARG A 76 -20.38 19.42 12.23
C ARG A 76 -20.38 20.03 10.83
N CYS A 77 -21.23 19.57 9.93
CA CYS A 77 -21.45 20.20 8.62
C CYS A 77 -21.86 21.67 8.76
N LYS A 78 -22.71 22.01 9.75
CA LYS A 78 -23.06 23.41 10.03
C LYS A 78 -21.90 24.24 10.58
N ARG A 79 -21.02 23.66 11.42
CA ARG A 79 -19.80 24.32 11.93
C ARG A 79 -18.82 24.58 10.79
N GLU A 80 -18.58 23.58 9.95
CA GLU A 80 -17.77 23.66 8.73
C GLU A 80 -18.30 24.73 7.76
N ALA A 81 -19.59 24.70 7.46
CA ALA A 81 -20.22 25.70 6.59
C ALA A 81 -20.11 27.14 7.16
N LYS A 82 -20.22 27.32 8.48
CA LYS A 82 -19.98 28.62 9.13
C LYS A 82 -18.51 29.05 9.05
N ARG A 83 -17.57 28.12 9.22
CA ARG A 83 -16.12 28.37 9.07
C ARG A 83 -15.80 28.77 7.62
N ASN A 84 -16.37 28.07 6.65
CA ASN A 84 -16.20 28.35 5.23
C ASN A 84 -16.84 29.68 4.81
N LYS A 85 -17.99 30.07 5.38
CA LYS A 85 -18.57 31.40 5.16
C LYS A 85 -17.71 32.53 5.72
N LYS A 86 -17.08 32.34 6.90
CA LYS A 86 -16.12 33.33 7.43
C LYS A 86 -14.88 33.46 6.55
N ASN A 87 -14.41 32.34 5.98
CA ASN A 87 -13.25 32.32 5.11
C ASN A 87 -13.55 32.77 3.67
N ALA A 88 -14.82 32.78 3.25
CA ALA A 88 -15.23 33.17 1.89
C ALA A 88 -14.95 34.65 1.57
N ASN A 89 -14.89 35.53 2.58
CA ASN A 89 -14.52 36.94 2.39
C ASN A 89 -13.03 37.15 2.04
N VAL A 90 -12.18 36.14 2.25
CA VAL A 90 -10.75 36.15 1.86
C VAL A 90 -10.53 35.47 0.49
N LYS A 91 -11.48 34.63 0.04
CA LYS A 91 -11.31 33.72 -1.11
C LYS A 91 -11.87 34.21 -2.45
N ALA A 92 -12.36 35.45 -2.56
CA ALA A 92 -12.87 35.98 -3.83
C ALA A 92 -11.78 36.06 -4.94
N VAL A 93 -10.49 36.04 -4.58
CA VAL A 93 -9.36 35.95 -5.53
C VAL A 93 -9.03 34.50 -5.94
N GLN A 94 -9.54 33.49 -5.21
CA GLN A 94 -9.05 32.09 -5.27
C GLN A 94 -9.87 31.16 -6.20
N ILE A 95 -11.01 31.58 -6.73
CA ILE A 95 -11.93 30.68 -7.46
C ILE A 95 -11.53 30.42 -8.94
N SER A 96 -10.48 31.06 -9.45
CA SER A 96 -10.01 30.81 -10.82
C SER A 96 -9.10 29.58 -10.99
N MET A 97 -8.59 28.95 -9.91
CA MET A 97 -7.45 28.03 -10.01
C MET A 97 -7.72 26.54 -9.69
N MET A 98 -8.92 26.16 -9.22
CA MET A 98 -9.22 24.74 -8.87
C MET A 98 -9.98 23.95 -9.94
N ARG A 99 -10.11 24.47 -11.17
CA ARG A 99 -10.65 23.71 -12.32
C ARG A 99 -9.56 23.46 -13.35
N ARG A 100 -8.60 22.58 -13.04
CA ARG A 100 -7.81 21.77 -14.00
C ARG A 100 -6.71 21.04 -13.23
N GLY A 101 -6.89 19.74 -13.00
CA GLY A 101 -5.88 18.94 -12.31
C GLY A 101 -6.16 17.44 -12.32
N PHE A 102 -6.77 16.94 -13.40
CA PHE A 102 -6.65 15.57 -13.91
C PHE A 102 -7.19 15.65 -15.34
N SER A 103 -6.35 16.14 -16.26
CA SER A 103 -6.65 15.96 -17.68
C SER A 103 -6.19 14.56 -18.04
N THR A 104 -7.11 13.59 -17.96
CA THR A 104 -7.08 12.47 -18.90
C THR A 104 -7.19 13.12 -20.28
N ARG A 105 -6.05 13.44 -20.92
CA ARG A 105 -6.02 13.77 -22.34
C ARG A 105 -6.25 12.45 -23.09
N LEU A 106 -7.50 11.99 -23.09
CA LEU A 106 -7.98 11.19 -24.21
C LEU A 106 -7.89 12.11 -25.43
N ALA A 107 -6.89 11.85 -26.26
CA ALA A 107 -6.72 12.52 -27.55
C ALA A 107 -7.95 12.19 -28.41
N ILE A 108 -8.98 13.02 -28.32
CA ILE A 108 -9.99 13.14 -29.37
C ILE A 108 -9.36 14.09 -30.38
N SER A 109 -8.90 13.50 -31.48
CA SER A 109 -8.37 14.19 -32.65
C SER A 109 -9.42 15.19 -33.15
N GLY A 110 -9.16 16.47 -32.93
CA GLY A 110 -10.04 17.57 -33.31
C GLY A 110 -9.21 18.84 -33.47
N ASP A 111 -8.52 18.89 -34.60
CA ASP A 111 -8.04 20.06 -35.34
C ASP A 111 -8.29 21.43 -34.69
N GLN A 112 -7.24 22.03 -34.11
CA GLN A 112 -6.91 23.45 -34.27
C GLN A 112 -5.53 23.74 -33.66
N SER A 113 -4.58 23.98 -34.56
CA SER A 113 -3.22 24.45 -34.31
C SER A 113 -3.24 25.90 -33.84
N ASP A 114 -3.22 26.12 -32.53
CA ASP A 114 -2.78 27.39 -31.95
C ASP A 114 -1.59 27.14 -31.03
N GLY A 115 -0.54 27.94 -31.18
CA GLY A 115 0.82 27.64 -30.75
C GLY A 115 0.97 27.41 -29.25
N LEU A 116 0.78 26.17 -28.79
CA LEU A 116 1.16 25.71 -27.46
C LEU A 116 2.69 25.85 -27.33
N ARG A 117 3.12 27.03 -26.86
CA ARG A 117 4.48 27.22 -26.36
C ARG A 117 4.68 26.18 -25.25
N HIS A 118 5.45 25.12 -25.54
CA HIS A 118 5.96 24.23 -24.50
C HIS A 118 6.67 25.11 -23.47
N ARG A 119 6.03 25.35 -22.33
CA ARG A 119 6.75 25.88 -21.18
C ARG A 119 7.80 24.81 -20.84
N PRO A 120 9.08 25.17 -20.70
CA PRO A 120 10.09 24.20 -20.28
C PRO A 120 9.66 23.64 -18.93
N SER A 121 9.49 22.31 -18.85
CA SER A 121 8.98 21.67 -17.63
C SER A 121 9.98 21.87 -16.50
N LEU A 122 9.53 22.44 -15.40
CA LEU A 122 10.37 22.75 -14.25
C LEU A 122 10.82 21.46 -13.55
N VAL A 123 12.09 21.39 -13.16
CA VAL A 123 12.66 20.35 -12.29
C VAL A 123 12.72 20.91 -10.88
N ILE A 124 12.10 20.22 -9.92
CA ILE A 124 12.22 20.59 -8.50
C ILE A 124 13.25 19.70 -7.83
N ILE A 125 14.21 20.30 -7.13
CA ILE A 125 15.09 19.61 -6.18
C ILE A 125 14.55 19.85 -4.78
N SER A 126 13.94 18.83 -4.19
CA SER A 126 13.49 18.86 -2.80
C SER A 126 14.53 18.17 -1.92
N VAL A 127 15.06 18.93 -0.97
CA VAL A 127 16.29 18.63 -0.24
C VAL A 127 16.25 19.28 1.15
N HIS A 128 16.94 18.65 2.13
CA HIS A 128 17.07 19.22 3.48
C HIS A 128 18.08 20.39 3.47
N PRO A 129 17.89 21.46 4.27
CA PRO A 129 18.81 22.60 4.33
C PRO A 129 20.28 22.24 4.56
N ASP A 130 20.56 21.21 5.36
CA ASP A 130 21.93 20.74 5.63
C ASP A 130 22.69 20.24 4.40
N GLN A 131 21.99 20.03 3.28
CA GLN A 131 22.52 19.50 2.02
C GLN A 131 22.58 20.58 0.93
N GLU A 132 22.60 21.87 1.31
CA GLU A 132 22.61 23.01 0.38
C GLU A 132 23.70 22.94 -0.70
N LYS A 133 24.93 22.62 -0.30
CA LYS A 133 26.06 22.52 -1.26
C LYS A 133 25.77 21.50 -2.36
N PHE A 134 25.25 20.33 -1.96
CA PHE A 134 24.93 19.26 -2.91
C PHE A 134 23.74 19.62 -3.81
N ALA A 135 22.74 20.34 -3.27
CA ALA A 135 21.63 20.84 -4.06
C ALA A 135 22.10 21.81 -5.16
N ASN A 136 23.04 22.70 -4.83
CA ASN A 136 23.63 23.63 -5.79
C ASN A 136 24.44 22.89 -6.88
N GLU A 137 25.15 21.82 -6.52
CA GLU A 137 25.84 20.97 -7.50
C GLU A 137 24.86 20.30 -8.47
N LEU A 138 23.75 19.75 -7.97
CA LEU A 138 22.70 19.16 -8.79
C LEU A 138 22.01 20.20 -9.68
N GLN A 139 21.75 21.39 -9.15
CA GLN A 139 21.17 22.49 -9.91
C GLN A 139 22.07 22.87 -11.09
N LEU A 140 23.36 23.11 -10.85
CA LEU A 140 24.34 23.40 -11.91
C LEU A 140 24.44 22.26 -12.93
N MET A 141 24.33 21.00 -12.48
CA MET A 141 24.35 19.83 -13.37
C MET A 141 23.15 19.80 -14.31
N PHE A 142 21.94 20.07 -13.82
CA PHE A 142 20.73 20.09 -14.65
C PHE A 142 20.65 21.33 -15.55
N GLU A 143 21.06 22.50 -15.05
CA GLU A 143 21.08 23.76 -15.84
C GLU A 143 22.04 23.70 -17.03
N LYS A 144 23.17 22.97 -16.91
CA LYS A 144 24.09 22.71 -18.03
C LYS A 144 23.43 21.99 -19.21
N GLU A 145 22.32 21.29 -18.96
CA GLU A 145 21.56 20.51 -19.94
C GLU A 145 20.25 21.22 -20.33
N ASP A 146 20.22 22.55 -20.11
CA ASP A 146 19.10 23.43 -20.45
C ASP A 146 17.77 23.05 -19.76
N LEU A 147 17.87 22.44 -18.56
CA LEU A 147 16.71 22.18 -17.71
C LEU A 147 16.49 23.36 -16.77
N HIS A 148 15.24 23.80 -16.65
CA HIS A 148 14.85 24.82 -15.68
C HIS A 148 14.70 24.19 -14.30
N VAL A 149 15.46 24.65 -13.31
CA VAL A 149 15.54 24.05 -11.97
C VAL A 149 15.06 25.02 -10.91
N TRP A 150 14.39 24.50 -9.88
CA TRP A 150 14.05 25.23 -8.66
C TRP A 150 14.35 24.37 -7.44
N THR A 151 14.86 24.98 -6.37
CA THR A 151 15.24 24.25 -5.15
C THR A 151 14.37 24.64 -3.95
N THR A 152 14.05 23.69 -3.08
CA THR A 152 13.28 23.98 -1.85
C THR A 152 14.03 24.84 -0.85
N LEU A 153 15.33 25.09 -1.05
CA LEU A 153 16.16 25.97 -0.22
C LEU A 153 15.77 27.44 -0.38
N GLU A 154 15.26 27.81 -1.55
CA GLU A 154 14.73 29.16 -1.82
C GLU A 154 13.53 29.50 -0.93
N LEU A 155 12.85 28.51 -0.34
CA LEU A 155 11.78 28.77 0.64
C LEU A 155 12.32 29.33 1.96
N ASN A 156 13.61 29.16 2.27
CA ASN A 156 14.21 29.69 3.49
C ASN A 156 14.67 31.15 3.34
N THR A 157 15.08 31.55 2.12
CA THR A 157 15.60 32.90 1.86
C THR A 157 14.51 33.98 1.86
N MET A 158 13.25 33.60 1.62
CA MET A 158 12.10 34.51 1.61
C MET A 158 11.77 35.16 2.97
N ASN A 159 12.38 34.70 4.07
CA ASN A 159 12.16 35.25 5.42
C ASN A 159 13.18 36.34 5.81
N GLY A 160 14.19 36.62 4.99
CA GLY A 160 15.38 37.38 5.42
C GLY A 160 15.42 38.87 5.10
N HIS A 161 14.42 39.46 4.42
CA HIS A 161 14.62 40.76 3.76
C HIS A 161 13.89 42.00 4.28
N ASP A 162 13.10 41.94 5.36
CA ASP A 162 12.37 43.11 5.89
C ASP A 162 12.46 43.29 7.43
N ALA A 163 13.63 43.03 8.02
CA ALA A 163 13.90 43.41 9.41
C ALA A 163 15.18 44.27 9.49
N SER A 164 15.18 45.38 8.75
CA SER A 164 16.02 46.52 9.05
C SER A 164 15.15 47.77 9.04
N ASP A 165 14.46 48.02 10.14
CA ASP A 165 14.24 49.40 10.56
C ASP A 165 14.14 49.47 12.08
N ASP A 166 14.93 50.37 12.64
CA ASP A 166 15.01 50.67 14.07
C ASP A 166 13.63 51.08 14.59
N THR A 167 13.09 50.36 15.57
CA THR A 167 12.25 50.96 16.62
C THR A 167 12.04 50.01 17.79
N ASP A 168 12.69 50.35 18.90
CA ASP A 168 12.35 49.92 20.26
C ASP A 168 10.92 50.34 20.62
N ILE A 169 9.92 49.44 20.54
CA ILE A 169 8.66 49.57 21.30
C ILE A 169 8.13 48.18 21.74
N LEU A 170 8.26 47.97 23.05
CA LEU A 170 7.49 47.18 24.03
C LEU A 170 6.40 46.18 23.58
N ASP A 171 6.61 44.94 24.03
CA ASP A 171 5.71 43.94 24.63
C ASP A 171 4.24 43.79 24.16
N SER A 172 3.92 42.52 23.87
CA SER A 172 2.62 41.84 23.82
C SER A 172 1.81 41.86 22.52
N GLU A 173 2.14 40.98 21.56
CA GLU A 173 1.20 40.34 20.58
C GLU A 173 1.94 39.41 19.56
N GLN A 174 2.73 38.40 20.00
CA GLN A 174 3.64 37.65 19.10
C GLN A 174 3.12 36.33 18.48
N ASP A 175 1.89 35.86 18.74
CA ASP A 175 1.46 34.55 18.22
C ASP A 175 0.76 34.57 16.84
N ILE A 176 0.49 35.74 16.26
CA ILE A 176 -0.28 35.83 14.99
C ILE A 176 0.64 35.88 13.75
N ILE A 177 1.85 36.43 13.88
CA ILE A 177 2.75 36.69 12.73
C ILE A 177 3.43 35.42 12.21
N GLY A 178 3.64 34.41 13.06
CA GLY A 178 4.29 33.14 12.65
C GLY A 178 3.49 32.31 11.64
N THR A 179 2.16 32.49 11.59
CA THR A 179 1.29 31.67 10.73
C THR A 179 1.25 32.13 9.27
N SER A 180 1.52 33.42 8.99
CA SER A 180 1.45 33.96 7.64
C SER A 180 2.67 33.60 6.78
N SER A 181 3.87 33.59 7.39
CA SER A 181 5.11 33.25 6.68
C SER A 181 5.18 31.78 6.28
N GLN A 182 4.77 30.87 7.17
CA GLN A 182 4.70 29.44 6.86
C GLN A 182 3.67 29.15 5.76
N TYR A 183 2.51 29.81 5.81
CA TYR A 183 1.47 29.67 4.79
C TYR A 183 1.96 30.08 3.39
N ASN A 184 2.74 31.16 3.30
CA ASN A 184 3.33 31.60 2.03
C ASN A 184 4.33 30.57 1.47
N ARG A 185 5.11 29.91 2.32
CA ARG A 185 6.08 28.89 1.89
C ARG A 185 5.39 27.65 1.32
N GLU A 186 4.33 27.18 1.99
CA GLU A 186 3.54 26.05 1.51
C GLU A 186 2.89 26.35 0.16
N LEU A 187 2.29 27.54 0.00
CA LEU A 187 1.69 27.96 -1.27
C LEU A 187 2.73 28.06 -2.39
N THR A 188 3.89 28.67 -2.15
CA THR A 188 4.96 28.77 -3.14
C THR A 188 5.43 27.38 -3.57
N PHE A 189 5.64 26.46 -2.62
CA PHE A 189 6.00 25.08 -2.94
C PHE A 189 4.92 24.40 -3.80
N GLN A 190 3.65 24.52 -3.42
CA GLN A 190 2.53 23.93 -4.17
C GLN A 190 2.45 24.46 -5.61
N GLN A 191 2.60 25.78 -5.80
CA GLN A 191 2.63 26.42 -7.12
C GLN A 191 3.80 25.92 -7.97
N LYS A 192 5.01 25.82 -7.39
CA LYS A 192 6.17 25.28 -8.10
C LYS A 192 5.93 23.83 -8.50
N VAL A 193 5.38 23.02 -7.60
CA VAL A 193 5.04 21.62 -7.89
C VAL A 193 4.05 21.52 -9.05
N GLU A 194 3.03 22.38 -9.11
CA GLU A 194 2.08 22.43 -10.24
C GLU A 194 2.78 22.68 -11.58
N ASP A 195 3.78 23.57 -11.61
CA ASP A 195 4.60 23.87 -12.79
C ASP A 195 5.68 22.81 -13.09
N ALA A 196 5.98 21.93 -12.14
CA ALA A 196 7.03 20.92 -12.28
C ALA A 196 6.65 19.79 -13.24
N GLY A 197 7.60 19.36 -14.07
CA GLY A 197 7.51 18.09 -14.80
C GLY A 197 7.96 16.91 -13.95
N VAL A 198 8.96 17.11 -13.09
CA VAL A 198 9.55 16.06 -12.24
C VAL A 198 10.09 16.65 -10.94
N ILE A 199 10.06 15.83 -9.89
CA ILE A 199 10.60 16.18 -8.57
C ILE A 199 11.71 15.20 -8.21
N VAL A 200 12.88 15.72 -7.88
CA VAL A 200 14.02 14.96 -7.37
C VAL A 200 14.03 15.07 -5.85
N PHE A 201 13.82 13.95 -5.15
CA PHE A 201 13.98 13.91 -3.69
C PHE A 201 15.39 13.47 -3.32
N VAL A 202 16.11 14.33 -2.62
CA VAL A 202 17.47 14.03 -2.11
C VAL A 202 17.33 13.36 -0.74
N LEU A 203 17.32 12.04 -0.75
CA LEU A 203 17.03 11.22 0.42
C LEU A 203 18.25 11.08 1.33
N SER A 204 18.11 11.57 2.56
CA SER A 204 19.05 11.48 3.66
C SER A 204 18.33 11.20 4.97
N LYS A 205 19.09 10.91 6.04
CA LYS A 205 18.54 10.80 7.38
C LYS A 205 17.85 12.10 7.81
N ALA A 206 18.48 13.25 7.58
CA ALA A 206 17.92 14.55 7.92
C ALA A 206 16.62 14.84 7.13
N PHE A 207 16.58 14.50 5.84
CA PHE A 207 15.37 14.60 5.02
C PHE A 207 14.24 13.71 5.56
N ALA A 208 14.56 12.48 5.99
CA ALA A 208 13.60 11.54 6.54
C ALA A 208 13.05 11.90 7.93
N GLU A 209 13.82 12.64 8.72
CA GLU A 209 13.43 13.10 10.06
C GLU A 209 12.72 14.47 10.03
N SER A 210 12.85 15.22 8.93
CA SER A 210 12.23 16.55 8.77
C SER A 210 10.72 16.49 8.48
N GLY A 211 9.94 17.16 9.33
CA GLY A 211 8.49 17.30 9.16
C GLY A 211 8.11 18.01 7.86
N THR A 212 8.88 19.03 7.46
CA THR A 212 8.66 19.78 6.21
C THR A 212 8.91 18.90 4.99
N CYS A 213 10.03 18.16 4.96
CA CYS A 213 10.34 17.23 3.87
C CYS A 213 9.26 16.14 3.76
N LYS A 214 8.79 15.60 4.88
CA LYS A 214 7.68 14.64 4.91
C LYS A 214 6.39 15.19 4.31
N GLN A 215 6.02 16.43 4.62
CA GLN A 215 4.85 17.09 4.01
C GLN A 215 5.02 17.29 2.51
N GLN A 216 6.23 17.66 2.05
CA GLN A 216 6.53 17.79 0.62
C GLN A 216 6.36 16.45 -0.11
N VAL A 217 6.89 15.35 0.45
CA VAL A 217 6.71 14.00 -0.13
C VAL A 217 5.23 13.64 -0.22
N TYR A 218 4.47 13.84 0.85
CA TYR A 218 3.03 13.55 0.89
C TYR A 218 2.24 14.38 -0.15
N TYR A 219 2.63 15.63 -0.36
CA TYR A 219 2.01 16.46 -1.38
C TYR A 219 2.28 15.90 -2.79
N CYS A 220 3.47 15.34 -3.04
CA CYS A 220 3.90 14.95 -4.38
C CYS A 220 3.52 13.53 -4.81
N GLU A 221 3.37 12.58 -3.87
CA GLU A 221 3.17 11.13 -4.10
C GLU A 221 2.24 10.77 -5.27
N GLN A 222 1.12 11.47 -5.43
CA GLN A 222 0.09 11.18 -6.45
C GLN A 222 -0.09 12.31 -7.47
N ARG A 223 0.81 13.29 -7.47
CA ARG A 223 0.66 14.53 -8.25
C ARG A 223 1.74 14.72 -9.29
N LYS A 224 2.95 14.23 -9.02
CA LYS A 224 4.10 14.42 -9.89
C LYS A 224 4.97 13.18 -9.90
N LEU A 225 5.68 12.99 -11.01
CA LEU A 225 6.71 12.00 -11.07
C LEU A 225 7.83 12.36 -10.09
N VAL A 226 8.24 11.36 -9.32
CA VAL A 226 9.31 11.47 -8.33
C VAL A 226 10.51 10.63 -8.78
N VAL A 227 11.69 11.25 -8.76
CA VAL A 227 12.99 10.59 -8.94
C VAL A 227 13.72 10.61 -7.61
N PRO A 228 13.74 9.49 -6.85
CA PRO A 228 14.41 9.46 -5.57
C PRO A 228 15.92 9.23 -5.75
N LEU A 229 16.71 10.13 -5.15
CA LEU A 229 18.16 10.11 -5.14
C LEU A 229 18.67 9.90 -3.72
N LYS A 230 19.25 8.73 -3.45
CA LYS A 230 19.87 8.40 -2.18
C LYS A 230 21.20 9.14 -2.03
N TYR A 231 21.25 10.09 -1.11
CA TYR A 231 22.42 10.93 -0.84
C TYR A 231 23.42 10.27 0.11
N GLU A 232 22.94 9.51 1.08
CA GLU A 232 23.80 8.83 2.05
C GLU A 232 23.27 7.44 2.39
N ALA A 233 24.10 6.64 3.06
CA ALA A 233 23.66 5.39 3.63
C ALA A 233 22.76 5.68 4.85
N PHE A 234 21.45 5.59 4.65
CA PHE A 234 20.47 5.59 5.74
C PHE A 234 19.41 4.51 5.52
N GLU A 235 18.74 4.13 6.61
CA GLU A 235 17.63 3.20 6.57
C GLU A 235 16.33 3.96 6.34
N MET A 236 15.74 3.80 5.16
CA MET A 236 14.49 4.47 4.80
C MET A 236 13.38 4.08 5.78
N PRO A 237 12.66 5.05 6.38
CA PRO A 237 11.52 4.74 7.23
C PRO A 237 10.36 4.20 6.40
N GLY A 238 9.51 3.36 7.00
CA GLY A 238 8.40 2.70 6.29
C GLY A 238 7.48 3.70 5.58
N TRP A 239 7.17 4.84 6.22
CA TRP A 239 6.36 5.88 5.58
C TRP A 239 6.97 6.42 4.28
N MET A 240 8.29 6.53 4.20
CA MET A 240 8.97 7.08 3.02
C MET A 240 9.06 6.02 1.92
N SER A 241 9.32 4.76 2.30
CA SER A 241 9.24 3.61 1.39
C SER A 241 7.86 3.48 0.77
N LEU A 242 6.81 3.77 1.56
CA LEU A 242 5.42 3.82 1.13
C LEU A 242 5.15 4.91 0.10
N LEU A 243 5.51 6.16 0.39
CA LEU A 243 5.17 7.29 -0.49
C LEU A 243 6.06 7.36 -1.76
N ILE A 244 7.31 6.94 -1.68
CA ILE A 244 8.26 7.01 -2.80
C ILE A 244 8.23 5.72 -3.64
N GLY A 245 7.73 4.64 -3.03
CA GLY A 245 7.81 3.29 -3.57
C GLY A 245 9.19 2.67 -3.42
N THR A 246 9.28 1.38 -3.76
CA THR A 246 10.52 0.59 -3.77
C THR A 246 11.26 0.63 -5.10
N ASN A 247 10.90 1.58 -5.97
CA ASN A 247 11.53 1.78 -7.26
C ASN A 247 13.05 1.96 -7.12
N THR A 248 13.79 1.61 -8.17
CA THR A 248 15.25 1.75 -8.18
C THR A 248 15.66 3.19 -7.86
N PHE A 249 16.37 3.36 -6.74
CA PHE A 249 16.98 4.63 -6.36
C PHE A 249 18.20 4.90 -7.23
N GLU A 250 18.39 6.18 -7.59
CA GLU A 250 19.73 6.64 -7.90
C GLU A 250 20.51 6.73 -6.58
N ASP A 251 21.79 6.37 -6.59
CA ASP A 251 22.64 6.37 -5.39
C ASP A 251 23.91 7.14 -5.72
N VAL A 252 24.17 8.22 -4.98
CA VAL A 252 25.32 9.11 -5.22
C VAL A 252 26.67 8.41 -5.04
N GLN A 253 26.69 7.25 -4.36
CA GLN A 253 27.90 6.45 -4.19
C GLN A 253 28.27 5.67 -5.46
N ARG A 254 27.39 5.60 -6.48
CA ARG A 254 27.70 4.95 -7.76
C ARG A 254 28.54 5.88 -8.64
N ALA A 255 29.64 5.36 -9.20
CA ALA A 255 30.56 6.17 -10.03
C ALA A 255 29.90 6.90 -11.20
N ASN A 256 28.79 6.37 -11.73
CA ASN A 256 28.06 6.93 -12.88
C ASN A 256 26.74 7.62 -12.51
N TYR A 257 26.47 7.87 -11.23
CA TYR A 257 25.14 8.34 -10.76
C TYR A 257 24.69 9.63 -11.45
N GLN A 258 25.60 10.57 -11.71
CA GLN A 258 25.26 11.85 -12.34
C GLN A 258 24.65 11.65 -13.72
N SER A 259 25.30 10.80 -14.53
CA SER A 259 24.82 10.47 -15.87
C SER A 259 23.50 9.70 -15.85
N THR A 260 23.31 8.75 -14.92
CA THR A 260 22.08 7.97 -14.82
C THR A 260 20.92 8.83 -14.32
N LEU A 261 21.16 9.65 -13.30
CA LEU A 261 20.20 10.61 -12.77
C LEU A 261 19.79 11.64 -13.82
N LEU A 262 20.75 12.28 -14.49
CA LEU A 262 20.48 13.25 -15.54
C LEU A 262 19.64 12.65 -16.67
N ASN A 263 20.02 11.45 -17.15
CA ASN A 263 19.25 10.76 -18.19
C ASN A 263 17.81 10.47 -17.75
N ARG A 264 17.62 10.11 -16.47
CA ARG A 264 16.30 9.83 -15.91
C ARG A 264 15.45 11.09 -15.76
N VAL A 265 16.00 12.17 -15.21
CA VAL A 265 15.32 13.47 -15.07
C VAL A 265 15.01 14.06 -16.45
N THR A 266 15.94 13.97 -17.39
CA THR A 266 15.75 14.44 -18.77
C THR A 266 14.64 13.68 -19.46
N ARG A 267 14.59 12.35 -19.27
CA ARG A 267 13.51 11.51 -19.80
C ARG A 267 12.17 11.89 -19.19
N ALA A 268 12.11 12.08 -17.88
CA ALA A 268 10.91 12.50 -17.18
C ALA A 268 10.37 13.85 -17.68
N VAL A 269 11.26 14.84 -17.86
CA VAL A 269 10.91 16.18 -18.35
C VAL A 269 10.46 16.15 -19.81
N LYS A 270 11.13 15.38 -20.66
CA LYS A 270 10.83 15.30 -22.11
C LYS A 270 9.69 14.36 -22.44
N SER A 271 9.31 13.49 -21.52
CA SER A 271 8.20 12.57 -21.67
C SER A 271 6.86 13.29 -21.46
N ASP A 272 6.42 14.06 -22.45
CA ASP A 272 5.03 14.55 -22.46
C ASP A 272 4.01 13.41 -22.72
N THR A 273 4.46 12.17 -22.98
CA THR A 273 3.58 11.04 -23.34
C THR A 273 4.05 9.62 -22.93
N VAL A 274 5.28 9.38 -22.45
CA VAL A 274 5.87 8.02 -22.43
C VAL A 274 5.92 7.35 -21.05
N GLU A 275 6.10 8.08 -19.95
CA GLU A 275 6.22 7.48 -18.62
C GLU A 275 4.89 7.02 -18.01
N ASP A 276 3.79 7.74 -18.28
CA ASP A 276 2.44 7.18 -18.08
C ASP A 276 2.32 5.85 -18.85
N THR A 277 2.82 5.77 -20.09
CA THR A 277 2.76 4.49 -20.82
C THR A 277 3.59 3.39 -20.13
N SER A 278 4.71 3.72 -19.47
CA SER A 278 5.59 2.74 -18.82
C SER A 278 5.04 2.22 -17.49
N GLU A 279 4.55 3.10 -16.61
CA GLU A 279 3.97 2.65 -15.34
C GLU A 279 2.66 1.92 -15.56
N TYR A 280 1.80 2.42 -16.47
CA TYR A 280 0.59 1.69 -16.85
C TYR A 280 0.93 0.37 -17.55
N ALA A 281 2.01 0.29 -18.34
CA ALA A 281 2.45 -0.99 -18.91
C ALA A 281 2.95 -1.96 -17.83
N LYS A 282 3.71 -1.48 -16.83
CA LYS A 282 4.15 -2.32 -15.70
C LYS A 282 2.96 -2.81 -14.88
N GLU A 283 2.01 -1.93 -14.58
CA GLU A 283 0.80 -2.27 -13.85
C GLU A 283 -0.10 -3.22 -14.66
N ALA A 284 -0.23 -3.01 -15.98
CA ALA A 284 -0.91 -3.93 -16.87
C ALA A 284 -0.19 -5.29 -16.94
N GLN A 285 1.14 -5.31 -16.93
CA GLN A 285 1.94 -6.53 -16.87
C GLN A 285 1.70 -7.27 -15.56
N ILE A 286 1.73 -6.58 -14.42
CA ILE A 286 1.41 -7.16 -13.11
C ILE A 286 -0.02 -7.72 -13.13
N GLY A 287 -1.00 -6.96 -13.64
CA GLY A 287 -2.39 -7.42 -13.77
C GLY A 287 -2.52 -8.68 -14.64
N ALA A 288 -1.80 -8.75 -15.76
CA ALA A 288 -1.77 -9.94 -16.62
C ALA A 288 -1.13 -11.15 -15.90
N CYS A 289 -0.05 -10.91 -15.16
CA CYS A 289 0.62 -11.91 -14.33
C CYS A 289 -0.29 -12.45 -13.21
N VAL A 290 -1.02 -11.58 -12.52
CA VAL A 290 -2.00 -11.96 -11.49
C VAL A 290 -3.08 -12.86 -12.11
N GLN A 291 -3.65 -12.46 -13.25
CA GLN A 291 -4.65 -13.28 -13.96
C GLN A 291 -4.09 -14.65 -14.38
N PHE A 292 -2.86 -14.67 -14.89
CA PHE A 292 -2.19 -15.91 -15.29
C PHE A 292 -2.00 -16.86 -14.11
N VAL A 293 -1.55 -16.36 -12.95
CA VAL A 293 -1.37 -17.17 -11.74
C VAL A 293 -2.72 -17.68 -11.25
N CYS A 294 -3.75 -16.83 -11.16
CA CYS A 294 -5.10 -17.24 -10.74
C CYS A 294 -5.71 -18.32 -11.64
N GLN A 295 -5.42 -18.32 -12.94
CA GLN A 295 -5.89 -19.35 -13.87
C GLN A 295 -5.19 -20.71 -13.70
N LYS A 296 -3.96 -20.72 -13.17
CA LYS A 296 -3.16 -21.93 -12.98
C LYS A 296 -3.38 -22.59 -11.62
N LEU A 297 -3.71 -21.79 -10.61
CA LEU A 297 -3.94 -22.28 -9.25
C LEU A 297 -5.29 -23.02 -9.13
N PRO A 298 -5.40 -23.95 -8.16
CA PRO A 298 -6.66 -24.61 -7.88
C PRO A 298 -7.69 -23.60 -7.34
N SER A 299 -8.98 -23.88 -7.53
CA SER A 299 -10.07 -23.13 -6.90
C SER A 299 -10.19 -23.33 -5.38
N ALA A 300 -9.31 -24.16 -4.80
CA ALA A 300 -9.19 -24.37 -3.37
C ALA A 300 -8.63 -23.11 -2.66
N GLY A 301 -8.79 -23.05 -1.34
CA GLY A 301 -8.18 -21.99 -0.54
C GLY A 301 -6.66 -22.02 -0.66
N CYS A 302 -6.05 -20.97 -1.18
CA CYS A 302 -4.59 -20.88 -1.28
C CYS A 302 -4.03 -20.10 -0.10
N VAL A 303 -2.94 -20.59 0.49
CA VAL A 303 -2.18 -19.88 1.52
C VAL A 303 -0.75 -19.71 1.05
N TYR A 304 -0.29 -18.47 1.01
CA TYR A 304 1.10 -18.15 0.65
C TYR A 304 2.00 -18.23 1.89
N ILE A 305 3.22 -18.74 1.72
CA ILE A 305 4.22 -18.87 2.78
C ILE A 305 5.40 -17.94 2.46
N ALA A 306 5.63 -16.99 3.35
CA ALA A 306 6.76 -16.07 3.35
C ALA A 306 7.70 -16.36 4.54
N GLY A 307 8.99 -16.09 4.40
CA GLY A 307 9.91 -16.23 5.52
C GLY A 307 11.39 -16.21 5.19
N GLY A 308 12.20 -16.60 6.18
CA GLY A 308 13.65 -16.69 6.05
C GLY A 308 14.11 -17.82 5.12
N THR A 309 15.19 -17.58 4.38
CA THR A 309 15.85 -18.64 3.57
C THR A 309 16.84 -19.47 4.37
N LYS A 310 17.03 -19.12 5.65
CA LYS A 310 17.83 -19.80 6.67
C LYS A 310 17.07 -19.67 7.98
N PHE A 311 17.25 -20.64 8.87
CA PHE A 311 16.69 -20.60 10.22
C PHE A 311 17.67 -19.95 11.18
N PHE A 312 17.21 -18.96 11.93
CA PHE A 312 17.99 -18.30 12.98
C PHE A 312 17.47 -18.63 14.38
N TYR A 313 16.20 -19.00 14.51
CA TYR A 313 15.62 -19.47 15.76
C TYR A 313 15.63 -21.00 15.82
N GLU A 314 16.08 -21.55 16.95
CA GLU A 314 16.40 -22.97 17.12
C GLU A 314 15.20 -23.90 16.82
N LYS A 315 13.98 -23.48 17.16
CA LYS A 315 12.77 -24.28 16.95
C LYS A 315 12.10 -24.04 15.59
N SER A 316 12.58 -23.09 14.78
CA SER A 316 11.87 -22.68 13.56
C SER A 316 11.68 -23.81 12.55
N GLU A 317 12.67 -24.69 12.38
CA GLU A 317 12.54 -25.81 11.46
C GLU A 317 11.44 -26.79 11.92
N GLU A 318 11.40 -27.10 13.22
CA GLU A 318 10.37 -27.96 13.81
C GLU A 318 8.97 -27.32 13.74
N ILE A 319 8.89 -26.01 13.99
CA ILE A 319 7.65 -25.22 13.84
C ILE A 319 7.18 -25.27 12.37
N CYS A 320 8.07 -25.05 11.41
CA CYS A 320 7.75 -25.14 9.98
C CYS A 320 7.22 -26.53 9.61
N LYS A 321 7.87 -27.60 10.07
CA LYS A 321 7.39 -28.98 9.87
C LYS A 321 6.01 -29.17 10.49
N ALA A 322 5.79 -28.72 11.72
CA ALA A 322 4.51 -28.87 12.40
C ALA A 322 3.36 -28.10 11.72
N ILE A 323 3.65 -26.90 11.18
CA ILE A 323 2.71 -26.13 10.36
C ILE A 323 2.35 -26.92 9.09
N GLY A 324 3.35 -27.41 8.35
CA GLY A 324 3.12 -28.20 7.13
C GLY A 324 2.27 -29.45 7.39
N HIS A 325 2.57 -30.20 8.45
CA HIS A 325 1.77 -31.36 8.86
C HIS A 325 0.33 -30.99 9.21
N SER A 326 0.13 -29.90 9.96
CA SER A 326 -1.20 -29.49 10.43
C SER A 326 -2.06 -28.94 9.29
N LEU A 327 -1.49 -28.13 8.39
CA LEU A 327 -2.19 -27.63 7.22
C LEU A 327 -2.63 -28.76 6.29
N ALA A 328 -1.87 -29.86 6.21
CA ALA A 328 -2.21 -31.01 5.37
C ALA A 328 -3.51 -31.72 5.77
N ASP A 329 -4.04 -31.49 6.98
CA ASP A 329 -5.35 -31.98 7.43
C ASP A 329 -6.52 -31.24 6.78
N LEU A 330 -6.31 -30.02 6.28
CA LEU A 330 -7.37 -29.24 5.61
C LEU A 330 -7.53 -29.75 4.18
N SER A 331 -8.71 -30.27 3.83
CA SER A 331 -8.95 -30.87 2.51
C SER A 331 -8.98 -29.86 1.37
N ASN A 332 -9.38 -28.62 1.65
CA ASN A 332 -9.61 -27.55 0.68
C ASN A 332 -8.50 -26.48 0.70
N VAL A 333 -7.27 -26.87 1.01
CA VAL A 333 -6.10 -25.97 1.05
C VAL A 333 -5.03 -26.34 0.04
N ALA A 334 -4.43 -25.32 -0.58
CA ALA A 334 -3.19 -25.40 -1.32
C ALA A 334 -2.12 -24.52 -0.64
N VAL A 335 -0.89 -25.03 -0.56
CA VAL A 335 0.25 -24.29 -0.02
C VAL A 335 1.06 -23.72 -1.17
N VAL A 336 1.26 -22.41 -1.16
CA VAL A 336 2.02 -21.69 -2.19
C VAL A 336 3.25 -21.03 -1.57
N THR A 337 4.38 -21.05 -2.26
CA THR A 337 5.64 -20.46 -1.78
C THR A 337 6.35 -19.71 -2.90
N GLY A 338 7.38 -18.92 -2.55
CA GLY A 338 8.31 -18.35 -3.52
C GLY A 338 9.34 -19.34 -4.12
N GLY A 339 9.32 -20.63 -3.75
CA GLY A 339 10.27 -21.64 -4.24
C GLY A 339 11.71 -21.50 -3.74
N PHE A 340 11.92 -20.75 -2.65
CA PHE A 340 13.25 -20.49 -2.06
C PHE A 340 13.52 -21.46 -0.89
N PHE A 341 14.78 -21.60 -0.50
CA PHE A 341 15.20 -22.47 0.61
C PHE A 341 14.61 -22.01 1.96
N GLY A 342 14.81 -22.81 3.02
CA GLY A 342 14.44 -22.43 4.39
C GLY A 342 12.96 -22.63 4.70
N VAL A 343 12.28 -21.57 5.14
CA VAL A 343 10.88 -21.62 5.61
C VAL A 343 9.93 -22.17 4.54
N GLY A 344 9.95 -21.58 3.35
CA GLY A 344 9.03 -21.95 2.26
C GLY A 344 9.20 -23.41 1.86
N GLU A 345 10.45 -23.85 1.60
CA GLU A 345 10.77 -25.23 1.27
C GLU A 345 10.35 -26.21 2.39
N THR A 346 10.65 -25.89 3.66
CA THR A 346 10.39 -26.80 4.79
C THR A 346 8.90 -27.00 5.04
N ILE A 347 8.10 -25.92 5.06
CA ILE A 347 6.65 -26.01 5.25
C ILE A 347 5.99 -26.76 4.10
N SER A 348 6.31 -26.37 2.86
CA SER A 348 5.70 -26.97 1.67
C SER A 348 6.09 -28.42 1.47
N TYR A 349 7.34 -28.80 1.75
CA TYR A 349 7.79 -30.19 1.68
C TYR A 349 7.10 -31.06 2.76
N SER A 350 7.02 -30.56 3.99
CA SER A 350 6.34 -31.27 5.08
C SER A 350 4.85 -31.47 4.79
N PHE A 351 4.18 -30.48 4.20
CA PHE A 351 2.80 -30.58 3.74
C PHE A 351 2.66 -31.61 2.60
N TYR A 352 3.54 -31.54 1.60
CA TYR A 352 3.59 -32.46 0.46
C TYR A 352 3.70 -33.92 0.89
N GLU A 353 4.70 -34.25 1.72
CA GLU A 353 4.92 -35.62 2.20
C GLU A 353 3.77 -36.11 3.09
N THR A 354 3.22 -35.24 3.93
CA THR A 354 2.05 -35.58 4.78
C THR A 354 0.85 -35.93 3.92
N ARG A 355 0.55 -35.16 2.88
CA ARG A 355 -0.57 -35.46 1.97
C ARG A 355 -0.33 -36.71 1.14
N LYS A 356 0.89 -36.90 0.64
CA LYS A 356 1.28 -38.09 -0.10
C LYS A 356 1.12 -39.37 0.73
N SER A 357 1.54 -39.35 2.00
CA SER A 357 1.35 -40.49 2.92
C SER A 357 -0.12 -40.79 3.21
N LYS A 358 -0.97 -39.75 3.23
CA LYS A 358 -2.44 -39.86 3.36
C LYS A 358 -3.17 -40.15 2.03
N ARG A 359 -2.46 -40.29 0.91
CA ARG A 359 -3.02 -40.46 -0.45
C ARG A 359 -3.97 -39.33 -0.85
N LEU A 360 -3.64 -38.10 -0.46
CA LEU A 360 -4.33 -36.88 -0.86
C LEU A 360 -3.54 -36.16 -1.96
N GLU A 361 -4.24 -35.36 -2.76
CA GLU A 361 -3.61 -34.49 -3.76
C GLU A 361 -2.62 -33.54 -3.11
N PRO A 362 -1.35 -33.50 -3.55
CA PRO A 362 -0.33 -32.75 -2.84
C PRO A 362 -0.59 -31.24 -2.75
N ASN A 363 -1.24 -30.62 -3.76
CA ASN A 363 -1.59 -29.19 -3.83
C ASN A 363 -0.51 -28.23 -3.30
N VAL A 364 0.74 -28.45 -3.71
CA VAL A 364 1.87 -27.56 -3.43
C VAL A 364 2.27 -26.84 -4.71
N TRP A 365 2.42 -25.53 -4.60
CA TRP A 365 2.79 -24.65 -5.71
C TRP A 365 3.95 -23.74 -5.34
N HIS A 366 4.81 -23.46 -6.32
CA HIS A 366 5.96 -22.57 -6.19
C HIS A 366 5.87 -21.50 -7.28
N ILE A 367 5.84 -20.23 -6.89
CA ILE A 367 5.84 -19.11 -7.83
C ILE A 367 7.24 -18.51 -7.87
N LEU A 368 7.93 -18.73 -8.97
CA LEU A 368 9.27 -18.21 -9.23
C LEU A 368 9.18 -17.12 -10.31
N PRO A 369 10.03 -16.09 -10.28
CA PRO A 369 10.18 -15.22 -11.44
C PRO A 369 10.85 -15.99 -12.59
N VAL A 370 10.69 -15.49 -13.81
CA VAL A 370 11.34 -16.05 -15.01
C VAL A 370 12.86 -15.91 -14.90
N ARG A 371 13.32 -14.77 -14.40
CA ARG A 371 14.74 -14.43 -14.18
C ARG A 371 14.89 -13.42 -13.02
N ASP A 372 16.12 -13.22 -12.56
CA ASP A 372 16.49 -12.10 -11.69
C ASP A 372 17.98 -11.76 -11.91
N GLU A 373 18.30 -10.52 -12.23
CA GLU A 373 19.69 -10.12 -12.49
C GLU A 373 20.60 -10.25 -11.25
N GLN A 374 20.02 -10.14 -10.05
CA GLN A 374 20.77 -10.29 -8.81
C GLN A 374 21.12 -11.76 -8.58
N ASP A 375 22.30 -12.01 -8.00
CA ASP A 375 22.67 -13.36 -7.58
C ASP A 375 21.84 -13.78 -6.37
N ARG A 376 21.00 -14.80 -6.56
CA ARG A 376 20.12 -15.40 -5.57
C ARG A 376 20.57 -16.79 -5.15
N SER A 377 21.76 -17.24 -5.57
CA SER A 377 22.23 -18.63 -5.36
C SER A 377 22.33 -19.03 -3.88
N ALA A 378 22.52 -18.07 -2.98
CA ALA A 378 22.51 -18.30 -1.53
C ALA A 378 21.10 -18.46 -0.92
N GLN A 379 20.07 -18.09 -1.67
CA GLN A 379 18.67 -18.03 -1.24
C GLN A 379 17.79 -19.06 -1.95
N THR A 380 18.15 -19.44 -3.17
CA THR A 380 17.45 -20.43 -4.00
C THR A 380 18.38 -21.02 -5.07
N ARG A 381 17.89 -22.01 -5.81
CA ARG A 381 18.58 -22.55 -6.99
C ARG A 381 18.44 -21.51 -8.11
N GLN A 382 19.55 -20.94 -8.60
CA GLN A 382 19.57 -20.03 -9.74
C GLN A 382 20.57 -20.54 -10.78
N ASN A 383 20.15 -20.57 -12.04
CA ASN A 383 21.00 -20.99 -13.16
C ASN A 383 22.03 -19.90 -13.50
N SER A 384 23.08 -20.27 -14.24
CA SER A 384 24.12 -19.33 -14.69
C SER A 384 23.57 -18.23 -15.61
N ASP A 385 22.49 -18.50 -16.33
CA ASP A 385 21.76 -17.56 -17.20
C ASP A 385 20.76 -16.66 -16.44
N LYS A 386 20.79 -16.68 -15.10
CA LYS A 386 19.93 -15.90 -14.20
C LYS A 386 18.47 -16.35 -14.14
N THR A 387 18.10 -17.42 -14.83
CA THR A 387 16.79 -18.07 -14.69
C THR A 387 16.72 -18.97 -13.46
N PHE A 388 15.53 -19.43 -13.11
CA PHE A 388 15.31 -20.36 -12.00
C PHE A 388 14.89 -21.73 -12.53
N PRO A 389 15.47 -22.84 -12.02
CA PRO A 389 15.04 -24.19 -12.35
C PRO A 389 13.75 -24.55 -11.58
N GLN A 390 13.07 -25.60 -12.05
CA GLN A 390 11.88 -26.12 -11.39
C GLN A 390 12.20 -26.64 -9.99
N VAL A 391 11.28 -26.43 -9.04
CA VAL A 391 11.39 -27.01 -7.70
C VAL A 391 11.14 -28.54 -7.79
N PRO A 392 11.96 -29.39 -7.14
CA PRO A 392 11.88 -30.85 -7.30
C PRO A 392 10.57 -31.52 -6.84
N PHE A 393 9.68 -30.79 -6.16
CA PHE A 393 8.39 -31.27 -5.70
C PHE A 393 7.33 -30.18 -5.91
N GLY A 394 6.05 -30.57 -5.86
CA GLY A 394 4.95 -29.66 -6.18
C GLY A 394 4.95 -29.24 -7.65
N GLN A 395 4.25 -28.15 -7.95
CA GLN A 395 4.19 -27.55 -9.28
C GLN A 395 4.83 -26.16 -9.26
N THR A 396 5.60 -25.81 -10.30
CA THR A 396 6.22 -24.50 -10.43
C THR A 396 5.50 -23.65 -11.48
N ILE A 397 5.16 -22.42 -11.12
CA ILE A 397 4.64 -21.39 -12.02
C ILE A 397 5.72 -20.30 -12.14
N TYR A 398 6.12 -19.98 -13.36
CA TYR A 398 7.02 -18.86 -13.62
C TYR A 398 6.21 -17.60 -13.91
N CYS A 399 6.40 -16.55 -13.12
CA CYS A 399 5.66 -15.30 -13.24
C CYS A 399 6.45 -14.11 -12.68
N GLY A 400 6.55 -13.03 -13.48
CA GLY A 400 7.35 -11.84 -13.17
C GLY A 400 8.80 -11.94 -13.64
N GLU A 401 9.44 -10.80 -13.87
CA GLU A 401 10.80 -10.64 -14.42
C GLU A 401 11.88 -10.45 -13.33
N SER A 402 11.47 -10.41 -12.06
CA SER A 402 12.37 -10.32 -10.91
C SER A 402 11.69 -10.84 -9.65
N VAL A 403 12.47 -11.12 -8.60
CA VAL A 403 11.94 -11.47 -7.28
C VAL A 403 11.00 -10.38 -6.78
N ARG A 404 11.38 -9.11 -6.89
CA ARG A 404 10.53 -7.98 -6.46
C ARG A 404 9.19 -7.94 -7.19
N GLN A 405 9.19 -8.09 -8.51
CA GLN A 405 7.94 -8.11 -9.25
C GLN A 405 7.08 -9.31 -8.87
N ARG A 406 7.69 -10.48 -8.61
CA ARG A 406 6.99 -11.66 -8.12
C ARG A 406 6.35 -11.41 -6.75
N GLU A 407 7.04 -10.73 -5.83
CA GLU A 407 6.51 -10.35 -4.51
C GLU A 407 5.24 -9.50 -4.62
N THR A 408 5.23 -8.49 -5.52
CA THR A 408 4.03 -7.68 -5.82
C THR A 408 2.92 -8.47 -6.53
N ILE A 409 3.25 -9.47 -7.36
CA ILE A 409 2.24 -10.31 -8.02
C ILE A 409 1.55 -11.20 -6.98
N VAL A 410 2.32 -11.91 -6.14
CA VAL A 410 1.74 -12.85 -5.17
C VAL A 410 0.93 -12.13 -4.10
N SER A 411 1.35 -10.94 -3.68
CA SER A 411 0.59 -10.14 -2.73
C SER A 411 -0.77 -9.70 -3.25
N ARG A 412 -1.03 -9.71 -4.55
CA ARG A 412 -2.35 -9.39 -5.14
C ARG A 412 -3.18 -10.63 -5.50
N VAL A 413 -2.58 -11.81 -5.40
CA VAL A 413 -3.21 -13.10 -5.73
C VAL A 413 -3.78 -13.76 -4.49
N PHE A 414 -3.14 -13.62 -3.33
CA PHE A 414 -3.45 -14.42 -2.14
C PHE A 414 -4.00 -13.57 -1.01
N ASP A 415 -5.09 -14.03 -0.39
CA ASP A 415 -5.70 -13.37 0.76
C ASP A 415 -4.99 -13.62 2.10
N ILE A 416 -4.21 -14.70 2.18
CA ILE A 416 -3.56 -15.17 3.41
C ILE A 416 -2.08 -15.43 3.14
N CYS A 417 -1.22 -14.77 3.92
CA CYS A 417 0.21 -15.00 3.98
C CYS A 417 0.61 -15.47 5.38
N ILE A 418 1.27 -16.62 5.50
CA ILE A 418 1.91 -17.04 6.75
C ILE A 418 3.37 -16.59 6.71
N LEU A 419 3.78 -15.83 7.72
CA LEU A 419 5.13 -15.26 7.83
C LEU A 419 5.90 -15.92 8.98
N VAL A 420 7.02 -16.57 8.68
CA VAL A 420 7.91 -17.20 9.68
C VAL A 420 9.32 -16.63 9.58
N GLU A 421 9.89 -16.20 10.71
CA GLU A 421 11.14 -15.44 10.75
C GLU A 421 11.17 -14.29 9.74
N GLY A 422 12.13 -14.31 8.81
CA GLY A 422 12.23 -13.38 7.70
C GLY A 422 13.25 -12.28 7.94
N GLY A 423 13.97 -11.94 6.87
CA GLY A 423 14.80 -10.75 6.77
C GLY A 423 14.07 -9.59 6.07
N PRO A 424 14.81 -8.61 5.52
CA PRO A 424 14.23 -7.49 4.78
C PRO A 424 13.36 -7.90 3.58
N GLY A 425 13.67 -9.00 2.89
CA GLY A 425 12.86 -9.51 1.77
C GLY A 425 11.46 -9.96 2.23
N ALA A 426 11.39 -10.79 3.27
CA ALA A 426 10.13 -11.25 3.83
C ALA A 426 9.32 -10.12 4.50
N ALA A 427 10.00 -9.11 5.07
CA ALA A 427 9.34 -7.91 5.58
C ALA A 427 8.66 -7.11 4.47
N HIS A 428 9.32 -6.99 3.31
CA HIS A 428 8.71 -6.37 2.13
C HIS A 428 7.55 -7.18 1.57
N GLU A 429 7.65 -8.52 1.51
CA GLU A 429 6.48 -9.36 1.16
C GLU A 429 5.30 -9.09 2.10
N ALA A 430 5.52 -9.05 3.42
CA ALA A 430 4.47 -8.76 4.40
C ALA A 430 3.86 -7.36 4.23
N GLU A 431 4.68 -6.37 3.89
CA GLU A 431 4.23 -5.02 3.55
C GLU A 431 3.30 -5.04 2.33
N GLU A 432 3.71 -5.64 1.22
CA GLU A 432 2.92 -5.73 -0.02
C GLU A 432 1.55 -6.42 0.21
N PHE A 433 1.50 -7.47 1.03
CA PHE A 433 0.25 -8.13 1.41
C PHE A 433 -0.67 -7.21 2.22
N THR A 434 -0.10 -6.48 3.19
CA THR A 434 -0.87 -5.56 4.04
C THR A 434 -1.47 -4.42 3.22
N TRP A 435 -0.73 -3.93 2.21
CA TRP A 435 -1.18 -2.88 1.30
C TRP A 435 -2.28 -3.34 0.35
N SER A 436 -2.26 -4.61 -0.02
CA SER A 436 -3.32 -5.24 -0.83
C SER A 436 -4.53 -5.64 0.03
N ASP A 437 -4.60 -5.18 1.29
CA ASP A 437 -5.63 -5.46 2.29
C ASP A 437 -5.83 -6.95 2.59
N HIS A 438 -4.75 -7.74 2.44
CA HIS A 438 -4.74 -9.15 2.77
C HIS A 438 -4.16 -9.41 4.15
N THR A 439 -4.44 -10.60 4.69
CA THR A 439 -4.08 -10.96 6.06
C THR A 439 -2.69 -11.60 6.09
N VAL A 440 -1.80 -11.05 6.91
CA VAL A 440 -0.53 -11.68 7.27
C VAL A 440 -0.67 -12.32 8.64
N VAL A 441 -0.28 -13.60 8.76
CA VAL A 441 -0.28 -14.38 9.99
C VAL A 441 1.18 -14.56 10.45
N PRO A 442 1.71 -13.69 11.32
CA PRO A 442 3.09 -13.77 11.78
C PRO A 442 3.26 -14.82 12.89
N ILE A 443 4.22 -15.72 12.73
CA ILE A 443 4.66 -16.64 13.81
C ILE A 443 5.66 -15.89 14.70
N LYS A 444 5.15 -14.98 15.53
CA LYS A 444 5.94 -13.95 16.23
C LYS A 444 7.05 -14.53 17.11
N CYS A 445 6.87 -15.72 17.69
CA CYS A 445 7.87 -16.37 18.54
C CYS A 445 9.19 -16.69 17.81
N THR A 446 9.17 -16.75 16.47
CA THR A 446 10.35 -17.02 15.63
C THR A 446 11.26 -15.79 15.39
N GLY A 447 10.81 -14.59 15.76
CA GLY A 447 11.60 -13.37 15.57
C GLY A 447 11.66 -12.90 14.11
N GLY A 448 12.73 -12.18 13.73
CA GLY A 448 12.86 -11.63 12.37
C GLY A 448 11.73 -10.66 12.01
N ALA A 449 11.33 -10.63 10.73
CA ALA A 449 10.19 -9.87 10.24
C ALA A 449 8.88 -10.29 10.94
N ALA A 450 8.66 -11.59 11.13
CA ALA A 450 7.51 -12.13 11.87
C ALA A 450 7.44 -11.63 13.31
N GLY A 451 8.57 -11.32 13.94
CA GLY A 451 8.66 -10.77 15.29
C GLY A 451 8.68 -9.24 15.36
N GLY A 452 8.45 -8.52 14.27
CA GLY A 452 8.40 -7.04 14.26
C GLY A 452 9.70 -6.34 13.89
N LYS A 453 10.73 -7.04 13.42
CA LYS A 453 11.94 -6.40 12.88
C LYS A 453 11.68 -5.87 11.47
N PHE A 454 12.60 -5.04 10.97
CA PHE A 454 12.59 -4.51 9.60
C PHE A 454 11.37 -3.65 9.25
N LYS A 455 10.76 -2.99 10.26
CA LYS A 455 9.67 -2.02 10.09
C LYS A 455 8.44 -2.59 9.37
N VAL A 456 8.13 -3.86 9.59
CA VAL A 456 6.87 -4.46 9.11
C VAL A 456 5.67 -3.67 9.66
N PRO A 457 4.54 -3.57 8.91
CA PRO A 457 3.37 -2.81 9.37
C PRO A 457 2.79 -3.34 10.68
N GLU A 458 2.45 -2.47 11.64
CA GLU A 458 1.88 -2.90 12.93
C GLU A 458 0.56 -3.67 12.78
N LYS A 459 -0.21 -3.37 11.72
CA LYS A 459 -1.47 -4.05 11.37
C LYS A 459 -1.33 -5.58 11.29
N ILE A 460 -0.16 -6.12 10.94
CA ILE A 460 0.03 -7.58 10.88
C ILE A 460 -0.04 -8.26 12.26
N PHE A 461 0.08 -7.50 13.35
CA PHE A 461 0.05 -8.04 14.71
C PHE A 461 -1.34 -8.03 15.35
N GLU A 462 -2.29 -7.32 14.75
CA GLU A 462 -3.69 -7.25 15.16
C GLU A 462 -4.39 -8.58 14.87
N VAL A 463 -5.26 -9.02 15.78
CA VAL A 463 -6.03 -10.26 15.59
C VAL A 463 -7.04 -10.05 14.45
N PRO A 464 -6.99 -10.83 13.36
CA PRO A 464 -7.95 -10.68 12.27
C PRO A 464 -9.38 -11.05 12.71
N PRO A 465 -10.42 -10.47 12.08
CA PRO A 465 -11.81 -10.82 12.38
C PRO A 465 -12.09 -12.32 12.18
N GLY A 466 -12.75 -12.93 13.17
CA GLY A 466 -13.12 -14.35 13.15
C GLY A 466 -12.01 -15.33 13.58
N VAL A 467 -10.82 -14.82 13.91
CA VAL A 467 -9.73 -15.63 14.48
C VAL A 467 -9.87 -15.70 16.00
N ASP A 468 -9.69 -16.89 16.57
CA ASP A 468 -9.66 -17.10 18.02
C ASP A 468 -8.43 -16.40 18.64
N PRO A 469 -8.62 -15.49 19.63
CA PRO A 469 -7.51 -14.80 20.28
C PRO A 469 -6.50 -15.74 20.97
N SER A 470 -6.92 -16.91 21.42
CA SER A 470 -6.03 -17.90 22.06
C SER A 470 -5.07 -18.53 21.05
N ASP A 471 -5.56 -18.93 19.87
CA ASP A 471 -4.73 -19.40 18.76
C ASP A 471 -3.79 -18.28 18.26
N TRP A 472 -4.23 -17.02 18.25
CA TRP A 472 -3.36 -15.89 17.88
C TRP A 472 -2.25 -15.63 18.91
N THR A 473 -2.59 -15.70 20.20
CA THR A 473 -1.63 -15.50 21.30
C THR A 473 -0.57 -16.60 21.32
N CYS A 474 -0.98 -17.84 21.04
CA CYS A 474 -0.11 -19.01 20.87
C CYS A 474 1.04 -18.76 19.87
N LEU A 475 0.83 -17.98 18.81
CA LEU A 475 1.88 -17.67 17.82
C LEU A 475 3.03 -16.78 18.36
N GLY A 476 2.82 -16.09 19.48
CA GLY A 476 3.80 -15.21 20.11
C GLY A 476 4.53 -15.81 21.30
N ASP A 477 4.06 -16.95 21.82
CA ASP A 477 4.65 -17.61 22.97
C ASP A 477 5.83 -18.52 22.56
N LYS A 478 6.98 -18.33 23.22
CA LYS A 478 8.22 -19.09 22.96
C LYS A 478 8.24 -20.45 23.64
N GLU A 479 7.40 -20.64 24.65
CA GLU A 479 7.28 -21.89 25.41
C GLU A 479 6.30 -22.87 24.76
N THR A 480 5.37 -22.36 23.95
CA THR A 480 4.44 -23.18 23.19
C THR A 480 5.17 -24.18 22.28
N SER A 481 4.71 -25.42 22.26
CA SER A 481 5.33 -26.47 21.46
C SER A 481 5.12 -26.27 19.95
N PRO A 482 6.05 -26.74 19.08
CA PRO A 482 5.87 -26.66 17.62
C PRO A 482 4.53 -27.25 17.14
N ARG A 483 4.07 -28.33 17.76
CA ARG A 483 2.80 -29.00 17.43
C ARG A 483 1.59 -28.12 17.72
N GLU A 484 1.60 -27.41 18.84
CA GLU A 484 0.52 -26.49 19.21
C GLU A 484 0.50 -25.28 18.29
N ILE A 485 1.66 -24.73 17.93
CA ILE A 485 1.77 -23.66 16.93
C ILE A 485 1.19 -24.14 15.59
N GLY A 486 1.57 -25.33 15.12
CA GLY A 486 1.02 -25.91 13.88
C GLY A 486 -0.49 -26.04 13.91
N LYS A 487 -1.05 -26.50 15.05
CA LYS A 487 -2.51 -26.59 15.26
C LYS A 487 -3.19 -25.22 15.23
N ALA A 488 -2.63 -24.23 15.91
CA ALA A 488 -3.14 -22.86 15.93
C ALA A 488 -3.15 -22.26 14.52
N VAL A 489 -2.05 -22.39 13.77
CA VAL A 489 -1.95 -21.91 12.37
C VAL A 489 -3.02 -22.56 11.48
N ARG A 490 -3.27 -23.86 11.65
CA ARG A 490 -4.34 -24.56 10.92
C ARG A 490 -5.72 -24.00 11.24
N ASN A 491 -6.02 -23.78 12.53
CA ASN A 491 -7.31 -23.24 12.97
C ASN A 491 -7.54 -21.80 12.46
N ILE A 492 -6.50 -20.95 12.55
CA ILE A 492 -6.50 -19.58 12.02
C ILE A 492 -6.76 -19.61 10.51
N THR A 493 -6.01 -20.42 9.77
CA THR A 493 -6.16 -20.58 8.32
C THR A 493 -7.58 -21.02 7.95
N ALA A 494 -8.13 -22.02 8.64
CA ALA A 494 -9.49 -22.49 8.40
C ALA A 494 -10.54 -21.40 8.66
N SER A 495 -10.34 -20.57 9.68
CA SER A 495 -11.25 -19.46 10.03
C SER A 495 -11.19 -18.35 8.99
N LEU A 496 -9.99 -17.97 8.56
CA LEU A 496 -9.78 -16.96 7.51
C LEU A 496 -10.34 -17.41 6.16
N LEU A 497 -10.16 -18.67 5.77
CA LEU A 497 -10.71 -19.21 4.53
C LEU A 497 -12.24 -19.21 4.51
N LYS A 498 -12.89 -19.48 5.65
CA LYS A 498 -14.35 -19.35 5.78
C LYS A 498 -14.80 -17.89 5.62
N GLY A 499 -14.05 -16.94 6.19
CA GLY A 499 -14.28 -15.51 6.02
C GLY A 499 -14.11 -15.03 4.58
N ALA A 500 -13.00 -15.43 3.94
CA ALA A 500 -12.68 -15.06 2.55
C ALA A 500 -13.71 -15.60 1.56
N ALA A 501 -14.17 -16.85 1.72
CA ALA A 501 -15.24 -17.41 0.88
C ALA A 501 -16.54 -16.57 0.95
N SER A 502 -16.79 -15.90 2.07
CA SER A 502 -17.92 -14.99 2.25
C SER A 502 -17.70 -13.62 1.59
N GLN A 503 -16.45 -13.23 1.32
CA GLN A 503 -16.08 -11.95 0.71
C GLN A 503 -15.81 -12.04 -0.81
N VAL A 504 -15.38 -13.21 -1.33
CA VAL A 504 -15.06 -13.43 -2.76
C VAL A 504 -16.26 -13.24 -3.70
N THR A 505 -17.49 -13.17 -3.16
CA THR A 505 -18.66 -12.70 -3.92
C THR A 505 -18.49 -11.27 -4.45
N CYS A 506 -17.57 -10.46 -3.89
CA CYS A 506 -17.28 -9.09 -4.35
C CYS A 506 -16.12 -8.98 -5.37
N GLN A 507 -15.02 -9.73 -5.25
CA GLN A 507 -13.83 -9.46 -6.08
C GLN A 507 -13.86 -10.08 -7.49
N THR A 508 -14.52 -11.22 -7.70
CA THR A 508 -14.73 -11.75 -9.07
C THR A 508 -15.61 -10.83 -9.92
N SER A 509 -16.37 -9.92 -9.31
CA SER A 509 -17.17 -8.91 -10.01
C SER A 509 -16.33 -7.74 -10.56
N PHE A 510 -15.18 -7.43 -9.97
CA PHE A 510 -14.31 -6.33 -10.43
C PHE A 510 -13.54 -6.65 -11.71
N TYR A 511 -13.18 -7.92 -11.93
CA TYR A 511 -12.40 -8.35 -13.10
C TYR A 511 -13.25 -8.87 -14.27
N LYS A 512 -14.55 -9.13 -14.07
CA LYS A 512 -15.50 -9.36 -15.17
C LYS A 512 -16.12 -8.04 -15.64
N ARG A 513 -15.32 -7.16 -16.26
CA ARG A 513 -15.92 -6.15 -17.15
C ARG A 513 -16.50 -6.89 -18.36
N PRO A 514 -17.76 -6.63 -18.76
CA PRO A 514 -18.30 -7.17 -20.00
C PRO A 514 -17.42 -6.68 -21.15
N SER A 515 -16.85 -7.60 -21.93
CA SER A 515 -16.30 -7.23 -23.22
C SER A 515 -17.45 -6.62 -24.03
N ILE A 516 -17.32 -5.35 -24.38
CA ILE A 516 -18.23 -4.72 -25.33
C ILE A 516 -18.02 -5.46 -26.65
N ALA A 517 -18.91 -6.42 -26.93
CA ALA A 517 -18.98 -7.07 -28.22
C ALA A 517 -19.17 -5.97 -29.26
N ARG A 518 -18.17 -5.78 -30.13
CA ARG A 518 -18.30 -4.94 -31.32
C ARG A 518 -19.38 -5.56 -32.20
N THR A 519 -20.58 -5.00 -32.15
CA THR A 519 -21.65 -5.26 -33.11
C THR A 519 -21.14 -4.79 -34.48
N ARG A 520 -20.75 -5.73 -35.34
CA ARG A 520 -20.55 -5.46 -36.77
C ARG A 520 -21.92 -5.18 -37.38
N SER A 521 -22.23 -3.92 -37.65
CA SER A 521 -23.30 -3.56 -38.58
C SER A 521 -22.81 -3.84 -40.00
N LEU A 522 -23.31 -4.92 -40.59
CA LEU A 522 -23.42 -5.03 -42.04
C LEU A 522 -24.43 -3.96 -42.50
N SER A 523 -24.01 -3.04 -43.35
CA SER A 523 -24.92 -2.33 -44.24
C SER A 523 -24.52 -2.66 -45.68
N THR A 524 -25.35 -3.50 -46.28
CA THR A 524 -25.55 -3.62 -47.71
C THR A 524 -26.59 -2.59 -48.11
N SER A 525 -26.20 -1.61 -48.92
CA SER A 525 -26.99 -0.98 -50.00
C SER A 525 -26.15 0.08 -50.68
#